data_AF-A0A1X9YV53-F1
#
_entry.id   AF-A0A1X9YV53-F1
#
_cell.length_a   1.000
_cell.length_b   1.000
_cell.length_c   1.000
_cell.angle_alpha   90.00
_cell.angle_beta   90.00
_cell.angle_gamma   90.00
#
_symmetry.space_group_name_H-M   'P 1'
#
loop_
_entity.id
_entity.type
_entity.pdbx_description
1 polymer ?
#
loop_
_entity_poly.entity_id
_entity_poly.type
_entity_poly.pdbx_seq_one_letter_code
_entity_poly.pdbx_strand_id
1 'polypeptide(L)' 'MELLARHPAIFLLVSLNYLLVIVALIHLIFKSNYHLGQRLIWMAILWLIPALGVATYWLVWYRKEGRI' A
#
# COMPACT_ATOMS: atom_id res chain seq x y z
N MET A 1 12.21 -4.19 13.64
CA MET A 1 11.29 -5.26 14.13
C MET A 1 10.37 -4.82 15.28
N GLU A 2 10.44 -3.59 15.78
CA GLU A 2 9.53 -3.11 16.85
C GLU A 2 8.05 -3.02 16.42
N LEU A 3 7.76 -2.71 15.16
CA LEU A 3 6.39 -2.53 14.66
C LEU A 3 5.60 -3.86 14.63
N LEU A 4 6.27 -4.96 14.28
CA LEU A 4 5.72 -6.31 14.38
C LEU A 4 5.46 -6.70 15.85
N ALA A 5 6.39 -6.38 16.75
CA ALA A 5 6.28 -6.74 18.16
C ALA A 5 5.21 -5.92 18.90
N ARG A 6 5.03 -4.64 18.54
CA ARG A 6 4.14 -3.71 19.23
C ARG A 6 2.75 -3.64 18.58
N HIS A 7 2.65 -3.79 17.26
CA HIS A 7 1.41 -3.73 16.49
C HIS A 7 1.37 -4.81 15.38
N PRO A 8 1.33 -6.11 15.74
CA PRO A 8 1.40 -7.21 14.78
C PRO A 8 0.27 -7.17 13.75
N ALA A 9 -0.93 -6.76 14.14
CA ALA A 9 -2.07 -6.64 13.22
C ALA A 9 -1.82 -5.59 12.12
N ILE A 10 -1.26 -4.43 12.46
CA ILE A 10 -0.96 -3.37 11.48
C ILE A 10 0.12 -3.88 10.51
N PHE A 11 1.16 -4.51 11.04
CA PHE A 11 2.22 -5.10 10.21
C PHE A 11 1.66 -6.14 9.23
N LEU A 12 0.80 -7.05 9.71
CA LEU A 12 0.15 -8.07 8.88
C LEU A 12 -0.76 -7.45 7.82
N LEU A 13 -1.56 -6.44 8.17
CA LEU A 13 -2.44 -5.75 7.22
C LEU A 13 -1.64 -5.04 6.13
N VAL A 14 -0.55 -4.36 6.49
CA VAL A 14 0.34 -3.70 5.51
C VAL A 14 0.98 -4.75 4.61
N SER A 15 1.48 -5.85 5.17
CA SER A 15 2.11 -6.93 4.40
C SER A 15 1.12 -7.59 3.43
N LEU A 16 -0.09 -7.88 3.90
CA LEU A 16 -1.17 -8.44 3.09
C LEU A 16 -1.59 -7.47 1.99
N ASN A 17 -1.66 -6.16 2.28
CA ASN A 17 -1.97 -5.15 1.28
C ASN A 17 -0.93 -5.15 0.15
N TYR A 18 0.37 -5.18 0.46
CA TYR A 18 1.42 -5.25 -0.57
C TYR A 18 1.39 -6.57 -1.36
N LEU A 19 1.08 -7.71 -0.71
CA LEU A 19 0.89 -8.98 -1.43
C LEU A 19 -0.27 -8.91 -2.42
N LEU A 20 -1.40 -8.32 -2.02
CA LEU A 20 -2.56 -8.13 -2.89
C LEU A 20 -2.26 -7.17 -4.06
N VAL A 21 -1.44 -6.13 -3.82
CA VAL A 21 -0.96 -5.25 -4.89
C VAL A 21 -0.13 -6.03 -5.91
N ILE A 22 0.76 -6.92 -5.48
CA ILE A 22 1.54 -7.79 -6.39
C ILE A 22 0.61 -8.67 -7.22
N VAL A 23 -0.37 -9.32 -6.58
CA VAL A 23 -1.36 -10.16 -7.29
C VAL A 23 -2.15 -9.32 -8.31
N ALA A 24 -2.58 -8.11 -7.93
CA ALA A 24 -3.30 -7.20 -8.80
C ALA A 24 -2.43 -6.77 -10.00
N LEU A 25 -1.15 -6.50 -9.81
CA LEU A 25 -0.22 -6.17 -10.89
C LEU A 25 0.00 -7.34 -11.85
N ILE A 26 0.14 -8.57 -11.34
CA ILE A 26 0.22 -9.78 -12.17
C ILE A 26 -1.04 -9.91 -13.02
N HIS A 27 -2.22 -9.76 -12.41
CA HIS A 27 -3.48 -9.81 -13.16
C HIS A 27 -3.58 -8.68 -14.20
N LEU A 28 -3.19 -7.46 -13.83
CA LEU A 28 -3.20 -6.30 -14.71
C LEU A 28 -2.30 -6.50 -15.94
N ILE A 29 -1.12 -7.08 -15.77
CA ILE A 29 -0.15 -7.27 -16.85
C ILE A 29 -0.56 -8.44 -17.76
N PHE A 30 -0.94 -9.58 -17.18
CA PHE A 30 -1.07 -10.84 -17.92
C PHE A 30 -2.51 -11.24 -18.25
N LYS A 31 -3.50 -10.73 -17.51
CA LYS A 31 -4.91 -11.16 -17.64
C LYS A 31 -5.85 -10.06 -18.11
N SER A 32 -5.50 -8.78 -17.94
CA SER A 32 -6.39 -7.68 -18.32
C SER A 32 -6.31 -7.32 -19.81
N ASN A 33 -7.45 -7.00 -20.41
CA ASN A 33 -7.52 -6.50 -21.80
C ASN A 33 -7.39 -4.97 -21.88
N TYR A 34 -6.86 -4.33 -20.85
CA TYR A 34 -6.65 -2.88 -20.85
C TYR A 34 -5.61 -2.48 -21.89
N HIS A 35 -5.86 -1.36 -22.55
CA HIS A 35 -4.84 -0.71 -23.39
C HIS A 35 -3.68 -0.18 -22.52
N LEU A 36 -2.52 0.02 -23.13
CA LEU A 36 -1.27 0.36 -22.42
C LEU A 36 -1.44 1.54 -21.44
N GLY A 37 -2.09 2.63 -21.87
CA GLY A 37 -2.31 3.80 -21.01
C GLY A 37 -3.12 3.47 -19.75
N GLN A 38 -4.19 2.67 -19.89
CA GLN A 38 -5.02 2.25 -18.76
C GLN A 38 -4.23 1.35 -17.79
N ARG A 39 -3.37 0.46 -18.30
CA ARG A 39 -2.50 -0.37 -17.45
C ARG A 39 -1.54 0.50 -16.64
N LEU A 40 -0.87 1.47 -17.27
CA LEU A 40 0.06 2.37 -16.58
C LEU A 40 -0.62 3.19 -15.48
N ILE A 41 -1.84 3.68 -15.74
CA ILE A 41 -2.65 4.38 -14.73
C ILE A 41 -2.95 3.46 -13.53
N TRP A 42 -3.38 2.22 -13.78
CA TRP A 42 -3.65 1.27 -12.72
C TRP A 42 -2.40 0.88 -11.94
N MET A 43 -1.26 0.73 -12.60
CA MET A 43 0.02 0.51 -11.92
C MET A 43 0.34 1.67 -10.98
N ALA A 44 0.19 2.92 -11.43
CA ALA A 44 0.42 4.09 -10.59
C ALA A 44 -0.53 4.12 -9.38
N ILE A 45 -1.83 3.90 -9.59
CA ILE A 45 -2.84 3.90 -8.52
C ILE A 45 -2.54 2.81 -7.47
N LEU A 46 -2.20 1.60 -7.93
CA LEU A 46 -1.88 0.46 -7.05
C LEU A 46 -0.66 0.72 -6.14
N TRP A 47 0.26 1.60 -6.56
CA TRP A 47 1.37 2.04 -5.71
C TRP A 47 1.03 3.25 -4.85
N LEU A 48 0.23 4.19 -5.38
CA LEU A 48 -0.07 5.45 -4.72
C LEU A 48 -0.98 5.26 -3.50
N ILE A 49 -2.01 4.42 -3.60
CA ILE A 49 -2.97 4.20 -2.52
C ILE A 49 -2.29 3.63 -1.26
N PRO A 50 -1.49 2.54 -1.32
CA PRO A 50 -0.76 2.04 -0.16
C PRO A 50 0.20 3.06 0.44
N ALA A 51 0.94 3.78 -0.40
CA ALA A 51 1.89 4.79 0.05
C ALA A 51 1.20 5.91 0.84
N LEU A 52 0.05 6.39 0.36
CA LEU A 52 -0.77 7.39 1.06
C LEU A 52 -1.33 6.84 2.39
N GLY A 53 -1.74 5.57 2.43
CA GLY A 53 -2.16 4.92 3.68
C GLY A 53 -1.05 4.90 4.74
N VAL A 54 0.18 4.56 4.34
CA VAL A 54 1.34 4.58 5.26
C VAL A 54 1.68 6.00 5.70
N ALA A 55 1.68 6.96 4.77
CA ALA A 55 1.98 8.36 5.06
C ALA A 55 0.96 8.99 6.02
N THR A 56 -0.33 8.73 5.82
CA THR A 56 -1.40 9.21 6.70
C THR A 56 -1.34 8.59 8.09
N TYR A 57 -1.06 7.28 8.19
CA TYR A 57 -0.80 6.65 9.48
C TYR A 57 0.37 7.32 10.22
N TRP A 58 1.49 7.55 9.52
CA TRP A 58 2.64 8.24 10.08
C TRP A 58 2.31 9.66 10.55
N LEU A 59 1.59 10.44 9.74
CA LEU A 59 1.17 11.80 10.08
C LEU A 59 0.32 11.82 11.36
N VAL A 60 -0.66 10.93 11.46
CA VAL A 60 -1.53 10.82 12.64
C VAL A 60 -0.74 10.39 13.87
N TRP A 61 0.20 9.44 13.70
CA TRP A 61 1.07 8.99 14.77
C TRP A 61 1.96 10.12 15.30
N TYR A 62 2.66 10.85 14.41
CA TYR A 62 3.51 11.97 14.78
C TYR A 62 2.75 13.09 15.53
N ARG A 63 1.51 13.38 15.10
CA ARG A 63 0.64 14.33 15.81
C ARG A 63 0.31 13.87 17.22
N LYS A 64 0.03 12.58 17.42
CA LYS A 64 -0.25 12.02 18.76
C LYS A 64 0.96 12.09 19.69
N GLU A 65 2.16 12.01 19.13
CA GLU A 65 3.40 12.09 19.90
C GLU A 65 3.82 13.54 20.24
N GLY A 66 3.04 14.55 19.84
CA GLY A 66 3.31 15.97 20.10
C GLY A 66 4.54 16.51 19.33
N ARG A 67 4.93 15.84 18.24
CA ARG A 67 6.11 16.20 17.43
C ARG A 67 5.81 17.17 16.28
N ILE A 68 4.53 17.54 16.12
CA ILE A 68 4.02 18.54 15.17
C ILE A 68 2.80 19.23 15.78
#